data_AF-A0A7K3LWI6-F1
#
_entry.id   AF-A0A7K3LWI6-F1
#
_cell.length_a   1.000
_cell.length_b   1.000
_cell.length_c   1.000
_cell.angle_alpha   90.00
_cell.angle_beta   90.00
_cell.angle_gamma   90.00
#
_symmetry.space_group_name_H-M   'P 1'
#
loop_
_entity.id
_entity.type
_entity.pdbx_description
1 polymer ?
#
loop_
_entity_poly.entity_id
_entity_poly.type
_entity_poly.pdbx_seq_one_letter_code
_entity_poly.pdbx_strand_id
1 'polypeptide(L)'
;MTSTEHVPASLSEVPTAAGRVLDDFFARTVPVATAIAPVVGDAAGLVADFVRTGGKRVRPTFAYAGWLCGLSSPHRRPTVPDQSPADALRVCAALELVQACALIHDDIIDHSDTRRGRPTVHRAIERHHRREGWSGDAADHGIAGAVLCGDLALAWADDLVHGHTPA
;
A
#
# COMPACT_ATOMS: atom_id res chain seq x y z
N MET A 1 -9.63 18.42 13.43
CA MET A 1 -8.46 19.26 13.12
C MET A 1 -8.12 19.00 11.67
N THR A 2 -8.35 19.96 10.79
CA THR A 2 -8.04 19.85 9.35
C THR A 2 -6.52 19.80 9.21
N SER A 3 -5.96 18.60 9.05
CA SER A 3 -4.56 18.43 8.66
C SER A 3 -4.34 19.26 7.40
N THR A 4 -3.42 20.21 7.47
CA THR A 4 -3.07 21.08 6.35
C THR A 4 -2.57 20.18 5.22
N GLU A 5 -3.41 20.00 4.21
CA GLU A 5 -3.18 19.08 3.12
C GLU A 5 -1.95 19.56 2.33
N HIS A 6 -0.85 18.79 2.40
CA HIS A 6 0.38 19.19 1.75
C HIS A 6 0.29 18.87 0.26
N VAL A 7 -0.15 19.85 -0.52
CA VAL A 7 -0.12 19.80 -1.98
C VAL A 7 1.35 19.89 -2.44
N PRO A 8 1.87 18.90 -3.19
CA PRO A 8 3.22 18.94 -3.70
C PRO A 8 3.40 20.14 -4.64
N ALA A 9 4.40 20.97 -4.37
CA ALA A 9 4.78 22.08 -5.24
C ALA A 9 5.60 21.63 -6.45
N SER A 10 6.18 20.42 -6.39
CA SER A 10 7.02 19.83 -7.42
C SER A 10 6.86 18.31 -7.52
N LEU A 11 7.24 17.71 -8.65
CA LEU A 11 7.21 16.25 -8.83
C LEU A 11 8.13 15.50 -7.85
N SER A 12 9.21 16.14 -7.40
CA SER A 12 10.12 15.58 -6.39
C SER A 12 9.50 15.44 -5.00
N GLU A 13 8.43 16.17 -4.71
CA GLU A 13 7.71 16.10 -3.43
C GLU A 13 6.63 15.02 -3.41
N VAL A 14 6.20 14.53 -4.58
CA VAL A 14 5.13 13.53 -4.73
C VAL A 14 5.41 12.25 -3.95
N PRO A 15 6.62 11.65 -3.95
CA PRO A 15 6.93 10.49 -3.12
C PRO A 15 6.63 10.70 -1.64
N THR A 16 7.01 11.85 -1.09
CA THR A 16 6.79 12.19 0.32
C THR A 16 5.30 12.42 0.59
N ALA A 17 4.61 13.15 -0.28
CA ALA A 17 3.19 13.40 -0.14
C ALA A 17 2.36 12.11 -0.20
N ALA A 18 2.63 11.23 -1.17
CA ALA A 18 1.99 9.92 -1.26
C ALA A 18 2.31 9.04 -0.04
N GLY A 19 3.54 9.11 0.48
CA GLY A 19 3.92 8.44 1.72
C GLY A 19 3.05 8.86 2.90
N ARG A 20 2.80 10.16 3.08
CA ARG A 20 1.90 10.66 4.14
C ARG A 20 0.47 10.15 3.99
N VAL A 21 -0.06 10.14 2.78
CA VAL A 21 -1.41 9.58 2.51
C VAL A 21 -1.49 8.12 2.94
N LEU A 22 -0.47 7.32 2.63
CA LEU A 22 -0.39 5.91 3.04
C LEU A 22 -0.27 5.77 4.56
N ASP A 23 0.58 6.57 5.20
CA ASP A 23 0.74 6.53 6.65
C ASP A 23 -0.55 6.88 7.38
N ASP A 24 -1.24 7.93 6.92
CA ASP A 24 -2.56 8.31 7.44
C ASP A 24 -3.60 7.21 7.22
N PHE A 25 -3.58 6.55 6.07
CA PHE A 25 -4.46 5.42 5.78
C PHE A 25 -4.18 4.24 6.73
N PHE A 26 -2.93 3.80 6.85
CA PHE A 26 -2.54 2.69 7.73
C PHE A 26 -2.81 2.99 9.21
N ALA A 27 -2.66 4.24 9.64
CA ALA A 27 -2.99 4.65 11.01
C ALA A 27 -4.46 4.43 11.36
N ARG A 28 -5.35 4.41 10.36
CA ARG A 28 -6.79 4.12 10.54
C ARG A 28 -7.14 2.66 10.30
N THR A 29 -6.56 2.02 9.28
CA THR A 29 -6.97 0.67 8.85
C THR A 29 -6.34 -0.46 9.64
N VAL A 30 -5.09 -0.31 10.10
CA VAL A 30 -4.43 -1.35 10.92
C VAL A 30 -5.18 -1.59 12.24
N PRO A 31 -5.60 -0.57 13.00
CA PRO A 31 -6.42 -0.79 14.20
C PRO A 31 -7.74 -1.54 13.93
N VAL A 32 -8.40 -1.27 12.80
CA VAL A 32 -9.64 -1.96 12.41
C VAL A 32 -9.37 -3.43 12.13
N ALA A 33 -8.29 -3.74 11.41
CA ALA A 33 -7.84 -5.11 11.19
C ALA A 33 -7.52 -5.83 12.52
N THR A 34 -6.85 -5.17 13.45
CA THR A 34 -6.57 -5.70 14.78
C THR A 34 -7.83 -5.98 15.60
N ALA A 35 -8.87 -5.15 15.45
CA ALA A 35 -10.14 -5.34 16.14
C ALA A 35 -10.92 -6.58 15.66
N ILE A 36 -10.71 -7.01 14.41
CA ILE A 36 -11.25 -8.30 13.90
C ILE A 36 -10.58 -9.47 14.64
N ALA A 37 -9.25 -9.50 14.62
CA ALA A 37 -8.44 -10.40 15.44
C ALA A 37 -6.97 -9.94 15.46
N PRO A 38 -6.20 -10.22 16.53
CA PRO A 38 -4.79 -9.85 16.61
C PRO A 38 -3.96 -10.30 15.40
N VAL A 39 -4.16 -11.54 14.93
CA VAL A 39 -3.45 -12.11 13.77
C VAL A 39 -3.75 -11.36 12.46
N VAL A 40 -4.95 -10.81 12.32
CA VAL A 40 -5.32 -9.98 11.15
C VAL A 40 -4.64 -8.62 11.23
N GLY A 41 -4.54 -8.07 12.45
CA GLY A 41 -3.72 -6.89 12.75
C GLY A 41 -2.24 -7.08 12.42
N ASP A 42 -1.66 -8.23 12.74
CA ASP A 42 -0.27 -8.55 12.43
C ASP A 42 -0.03 -8.61 10.91
N ALA A 43 -0.94 -9.25 10.15
CA ALA A 43 -0.89 -9.27 8.69
C ALA A 43 -1.02 -7.86 8.08
N ALA A 44 -1.96 -7.06 8.59
CA ALA A 44 -2.14 -5.66 8.20
C ALA A 44 -0.87 -4.82 8.47
N GLY A 45 -0.24 -5.03 9.63
CA GLY A 45 1.04 -4.41 9.98
C GLY A 45 2.17 -4.79 9.03
N LEU A 46 2.27 -6.07 8.63
CA LEU A 46 3.25 -6.53 7.65
C LEU A 46 3.09 -5.85 6.29
N VAL A 47 1.85 -5.68 5.81
CA VAL A 47 1.56 -4.96 4.57
C VAL A 47 1.98 -3.49 4.68
N ALA A 48 1.60 -2.82 5.77
CA ALA A 48 1.97 -1.42 6.01
C ALA A 48 3.50 -1.24 6.04
N ASP A 49 4.23 -2.10 6.73
CA ASP A 49 5.69 -2.06 6.81
C ASP A 49 6.36 -2.34 5.46
N PHE A 50 5.82 -3.28 4.67
CA PHE A 50 6.30 -3.56 3.32
C PHE A 50 6.21 -2.32 2.42
N VAL A 51 5.08 -1.60 2.50
CA VAL A 51 4.83 -0.36 1.72
C VAL A 51 5.68 0.82 2.23
N ARG A 52 5.88 0.94 3.56
CA ARG A 52 6.74 1.98 4.16
C ARG A 52 8.20 1.81 3.80
N THR A 53 8.67 0.57 3.73
CA THR A 53 10.01 0.21 3.22
C THR A 53 10.11 0.35 1.69
N GLY A 54 9.14 1.05 1.08
CA GLY A 54 8.94 1.37 -0.33
C GLY A 54 10.19 1.81 -1.11
N GLY A 55 10.15 1.59 -2.42
CA GLY A 55 11.22 2.00 -3.35
C GLY A 55 11.16 3.49 -3.70
N LYS A 56 11.68 3.86 -4.87
CA LYS A 56 11.76 5.26 -5.36
C LYS A 56 10.40 5.96 -5.58
N ARG A 57 9.26 5.28 -5.33
CA ARG A 57 7.87 5.77 -5.54
C ARG A 57 7.63 6.42 -6.89
N VAL A 58 8.18 5.81 -7.95
CA VAL A 58 8.14 6.32 -9.33
C VAL A 58 6.71 6.33 -9.89
N ARG A 59 5.88 5.36 -9.51
CA ARG A 59 4.48 5.21 -9.97
C ARG A 59 3.61 6.40 -9.54
N PRO A 60 3.56 6.78 -8.24
CA PRO A 60 2.91 8.01 -7.79
C PRO A 60 3.36 9.25 -8.57
N THR A 61 4.66 9.42 -8.78
CA THR A 61 5.19 10.59 -9.49
C THR A 61 4.71 10.66 -10.94
N PHE A 62 4.72 9.55 -11.68
CA PHE A 62 4.19 9.53 -13.05
C PHE A 62 2.69 9.76 -13.11
N ALA A 63 1.91 9.17 -12.20
CA ALA A 63 0.47 9.37 -12.14
C ALA A 63 0.12 10.84 -11.85
N TYR A 64 0.80 11.47 -10.89
CA TYR A 64 0.60 12.87 -10.57
C TYR A 64 1.02 13.80 -11.72
N ALA A 65 2.15 13.50 -12.39
CA ALA A 65 2.55 14.24 -13.60
C ALA A 65 1.50 14.14 -14.72
N GLY A 66 0.94 12.95 -14.94
CA GLY A 66 -0.16 12.72 -15.89
C GLY A 66 -1.40 13.54 -15.54
N TRP A 67 -1.76 13.61 -14.26
CA TRP A 67 -2.87 14.44 -13.78
C TRP A 67 -2.63 15.94 -14.04
N LEU A 68 -1.44 16.46 -13.74
CA LEU A 68 -1.07 17.85 -14.04
C LEU A 68 -1.14 18.18 -15.54
N CYS A 69 -0.62 17.29 -16.39
CA CYS A 69 -0.74 17.43 -17.85
C CYS A 69 -2.21 17.46 -18.30
N GLY A 70 -3.05 16.60 -17.71
CA GLY A 70 -4.49 16.56 -17.97
C GLY A 70 -5.20 17.85 -17.57
N LEU A 71 -4.84 18.43 -16.42
CA LEU A 71 -5.36 19.73 -15.95
C LEU A 71 -4.99 20.89 -16.88
N SER A 72 -3.81 20.82 -17.50
CA SER A 72 -3.28 21.87 -18.37
C SER A 72 -3.72 21.73 -19.83
N SER A 73 -4.49 20.68 -20.16
CA SER A 73 -4.92 20.41 -21.52
C SER A 73 -6.01 21.40 -21.98
N PRO A 74 -5.85 22.07 -23.14
CA PRO A 74 -6.88 22.96 -23.69
C PRO A 74 -8.15 22.20 -24.12
N HIS A 75 -8.06 20.88 -24.27
CA HIS A 75 -9.18 20.00 -24.62
C HIS A 75 -9.81 19.33 -23.39
N ARG A 76 -9.42 19.73 -22.17
CA ARG A 76 -9.97 19.16 -20.94
C ARG A 76 -11.48 19.36 -20.91
N ARG A 77 -12.22 18.25 -20.94
CA ARG A 77 -13.64 18.20 -20.62
C ARG A 77 -13.76 17.67 -19.20
N PRO A 78 -14.05 18.52 -18.19
CA PRO A 78 -14.25 18.02 -16.84
C PRO A 78 -15.45 17.07 -16.84
N THR A 79 -15.19 15.79 -16.57
CA THR A 79 -16.23 14.76 -16.41
C THR A 79 -16.77 14.71 -14.98
N VAL A 80 -16.02 15.28 -14.03
CA VAL A 80 -16.38 15.37 -12.61
C VAL A 80 -16.04 16.80 -12.12
N PRO A 81 -16.98 17.53 -11.49
CA PRO A 81 -16.68 18.78 -10.79
C PRO A 81 -15.73 18.51 -9.60
N ASP A 82 -14.89 19.49 -9.22
CA ASP A 82 -14.09 19.48 -7.98
C ASP A 82 -13.05 18.36 -7.80
N GLN A 83 -12.23 18.09 -8.82
CA GLN A 83 -11.02 17.27 -8.65
C GLN A 83 -9.94 18.05 -7.90
N SER A 84 -9.69 17.70 -6.64
CA SER A 84 -8.64 18.32 -5.84
C SER A 84 -7.28 17.63 -6.02
N PRO A 85 -6.15 18.32 -5.75
CA PRO A 85 -4.84 17.67 -5.67
C PRO A 85 -4.79 16.50 -4.67
N ALA A 86 -5.64 16.53 -3.65
CA ALA A 86 -5.74 15.48 -2.66
C ALA A 86 -6.35 14.20 -3.23
N ASP A 87 -7.39 14.32 -4.04
CA ASP A 87 -7.99 13.17 -4.72
C ASP A 87 -6.96 12.51 -5.66
N ALA A 88 -6.21 13.33 -6.40
CA ALA A 88 -5.12 12.85 -7.23
C ALA A 88 -4.03 12.13 -6.42
N LEU A 89 -3.64 12.68 -5.26
CA LEU A 89 -2.64 12.05 -4.38
C LEU A 89 -3.14 10.74 -3.77
N ARG A 90 -4.43 10.60 -3.44
CA ARG A 90 -5.01 9.33 -2.98
C ARG A 90 -4.89 8.25 -4.04
N VAL A 91 -5.24 8.56 -5.29
CA VAL A 91 -5.06 7.63 -6.41
C VAL A 91 -3.58 7.31 -6.62
N CYS A 92 -2.69 8.30 -6.54
CA CYS A 92 -1.25 8.08 -6.64
C CYS A 92 -0.72 7.16 -5.55
N ALA A 93 -1.17 7.33 -4.30
CA ALA A 93 -0.81 6.49 -3.17
C ALA A 93 -1.32 5.05 -3.33
N ALA A 94 -2.56 4.87 -3.83
CA ALA A 94 -3.13 3.55 -4.08
C ALA A 94 -2.29 2.71 -5.06
N LEU A 95 -1.58 3.33 -6.01
CA LEU A 95 -0.68 2.60 -6.91
C LEU A 95 0.48 1.91 -6.18
N GLU A 96 0.90 2.40 -5.02
CA GLU A 96 1.94 1.73 -4.22
C GLU A 96 1.39 0.49 -3.50
N LEU A 97 0.09 0.45 -3.20
CA LEU A 97 -0.59 -0.73 -2.67
C LEU A 97 -0.78 -1.80 -3.77
N VAL A 98 -1.18 -1.39 -4.98
CA VAL A 98 -1.18 -2.29 -6.16
C VAL A 98 0.21 -2.88 -6.39
N GLN A 99 1.25 -2.04 -6.31
CA GLN A 99 2.62 -2.52 -6.43
C GLN A 99 3.04 -3.45 -5.30
N ALA A 100 2.52 -3.24 -4.08
CA ALA A 100 2.80 -4.13 -2.96
C ALA A 100 2.18 -5.51 -3.18
N CYS A 101 0.92 -5.58 -3.60
CA CYS A 101 0.27 -6.83 -4.02
C CYS A 101 1.13 -7.57 -5.05
N ALA A 102 1.50 -6.90 -6.14
CA ALA A 102 2.32 -7.50 -7.19
C ALA A 102 3.64 -8.07 -6.65
N LEU A 103 4.40 -7.29 -5.87
CA LEU A 103 5.69 -7.75 -5.37
C LEU A 103 5.59 -8.88 -4.33
N ILE A 104 4.56 -8.85 -3.49
CA ILE A 104 4.36 -9.90 -2.48
C ILE A 104 4.04 -11.23 -3.16
N HIS A 105 3.19 -11.21 -4.19
CA HIS A 105 2.87 -12.41 -4.98
C HIS A 105 4.03 -12.84 -5.87
N ASP A 106 4.74 -11.91 -6.51
CA ASP A 106 5.95 -12.20 -7.30
C ASP A 106 7.02 -12.87 -6.44
N ASP A 107 7.24 -12.42 -5.20
CA ASP A 107 8.23 -13.03 -4.31
C ASP A 107 7.93 -14.50 -4.01
N ILE A 108 6.65 -14.91 -4.05
CA ILE A 108 6.23 -16.32 -3.92
C ILE A 108 6.48 -17.07 -5.23
N ILE A 109 6.03 -16.51 -6.36
CA ILE A 109 6.14 -17.10 -7.70
C ILE A 109 7.61 -17.34 -8.07
N ASP A 110 8.47 -16.37 -7.76
CA ASP A 110 9.90 -16.40 -8.05
C ASP A 110 10.72 -17.12 -6.96
N HIS A 111 10.07 -17.63 -5.90
CA HIS A 111 10.73 -18.25 -4.75
C HIS A 111 11.83 -17.37 -4.12
N SER A 112 11.57 -16.06 -4.02
CA SER A 112 12.53 -15.09 -3.51
C SER A 112 12.56 -15.07 -1.98
N ASP A 113 13.73 -15.31 -1.39
CA ASP A 113 13.90 -15.23 0.07
C ASP A 113 14.02 -13.79 0.59
N THR A 114 14.47 -12.87 -0.27
CA THR A 114 14.73 -11.49 0.13
C THR A 114 14.22 -10.46 -0.87
N ARG A 115 13.78 -9.31 -0.34
CA ARG A 115 13.45 -8.11 -1.10
C ARG A 115 14.01 -6.88 -0.40
N ARG A 116 14.73 -6.04 -1.15
CA ARG A 116 15.34 -4.79 -0.64
C ARG A 116 16.19 -5.02 0.63
N GLY A 117 16.92 -6.13 0.67
CA GLY A 117 17.78 -6.50 1.81
C GLY A 117 17.03 -7.00 3.06
N ARG A 118 15.72 -7.26 2.97
CA ARG A 118 14.89 -7.81 4.05
C ARG A 118 14.27 -9.13 3.63
N PRO A 119 13.87 -10.01 4.57
CA PRO A 119 13.06 -11.18 4.23
C PRO A 119 11.78 -10.78 3.49
N THR A 120 11.37 -11.57 2.51
CA THR A 120 10.06 -11.43 1.85
C THR A 120 8.92 -11.74 2.83
N VAL A 121 7.69 -11.32 2.52
CA VAL A 121 6.55 -11.45 3.44
C VAL A 121 6.30 -12.92 3.81
N HIS A 122 6.37 -13.85 2.85
CA HIS A 122 6.17 -15.28 3.13
C HIS A 122 7.25 -15.84 4.07
N ARG A 123 8.52 -15.41 3.91
CA ARG A 123 9.61 -15.79 4.83
C ARG A 123 9.47 -15.16 6.21
N ALA A 124 8.95 -13.94 6.31
CA ALA A 124 8.69 -13.30 7.60
C ALA A 124 7.61 -14.05 8.39
N ILE A 125 6.51 -14.43 7.73
CA ILE A 125 5.41 -15.20 8.32
C ILE A 125 5.86 -16.62 8.70
N GLU A 126 6.57 -17.31 7.79
CA GLU A 126 7.16 -18.62 8.07
C GLU A 126 8.05 -18.58 9.33
N ARG A 127 8.90 -17.56 9.43
CA ARG A 127 9.80 -17.40 10.58
C ARG A 127 9.02 -17.17 11.87
N HIS A 128 7.91 -16.45 11.82
CA HIS A 128 7.05 -16.24 12.98
C HIS A 128 6.39 -17.56 13.42
N HIS A 129 5.80 -18.31 12.49
CA HIS A 129 5.21 -19.64 12.76
C HIS A 129 6.22 -20.59 13.45
N ARG A 130 7.45 -20.67 12.92
CA ARG A 130 8.54 -21.46 13.52
C ARG A 130 8.93 -21.00 14.93
N ARG A 131 8.92 -19.69 15.19
CA ARG A 131 9.28 -19.11 16.50
C ARG A 131 8.24 -19.42 17.57
N GLU A 132 6.97 -19.40 17.19
CA GLU A 132 5.87 -19.70 18.10
C GLU A 132 5.64 -21.21 18.29
N GLY A 133 6.32 -22.06 17.51
CA GLY A 133 6.21 -23.51 17.62
C GLY A 133 4.82 -24.03 17.26
N TRP A 134 4.12 -23.35 16.36
CA TRP A 134 2.80 -23.75 15.91
C TRP A 134 2.82 -25.05 15.12
N SER A 135 1.71 -25.79 15.14
CA SER A 135 1.56 -27.02 14.38
C SER A 135 1.46 -26.77 12.87
N GLY A 136 1.82 -27.77 12.07
CA GLY A 136 1.72 -27.75 10.61
C GLY A 136 3.02 -27.31 9.92
N ASP A 137 2.98 -27.23 8.58
CA ASP A 137 4.13 -26.78 7.78
C ASP A 137 4.24 -25.25 7.79
N ALA A 138 5.40 -24.75 8.23
CA ALA A 138 5.63 -23.33 8.38
C ALA A 138 5.81 -22.60 7.03
N ALA A 139 6.35 -23.28 6.02
CA ALA A 139 6.59 -22.68 4.71
C ALA A 139 5.28 -22.49 3.96
N ASP A 140 4.41 -23.51 3.96
CA ASP A 140 3.06 -23.45 3.40
C ASP A 140 2.21 -22.39 4.13
N HIS A 141 2.34 -22.30 5.46
CA HIS A 141 1.69 -21.24 6.24
C HIS A 141 2.20 -19.84 5.83
N GLY A 142 3.51 -19.70 5.63
CA GLY A 142 4.13 -18.47 5.14
C GLY A 142 3.60 -18.04 3.78
N ILE A 143 3.50 -18.99 2.84
CA ILE A 143 2.95 -18.76 1.50
C ILE A 143 1.48 -18.34 1.59
N ALA A 144 0.65 -19.12 2.29
CA ALA A 144 -0.78 -18.85 2.42
C ALA A 144 -1.05 -17.47 3.06
N GLY A 145 -0.32 -17.13 4.12
CA GLY A 145 -0.41 -15.82 4.76
C GLY A 145 0.03 -14.68 3.84
N ALA A 146 1.10 -14.86 3.07
CA ALA A 146 1.57 -13.85 2.15
C ALA A 146 0.64 -13.63 0.94
N VAL A 147 -0.04 -14.67 0.45
CA VAL A 147 -1.09 -14.52 -0.57
C VAL A 147 -2.17 -13.57 -0.06
N LEU A 148 -2.68 -13.81 1.16
CA LEU A 148 -3.70 -12.97 1.78
C LEU A 148 -3.20 -11.54 2.07
N CYS A 149 -1.93 -11.36 2.43
CA CYS A 149 -1.34 -10.03 2.56
C CYS A 149 -1.32 -9.27 1.22
N GLY A 150 -1.02 -9.95 0.12
CA GLY A 150 -1.09 -9.34 -1.22
C GLY A 150 -2.52 -8.98 -1.60
N ASP A 151 -3.49 -9.87 -1.33
CA ASP A 151 -4.91 -9.61 -1.59
C ASP A 151 -5.43 -8.43 -0.75
N LEU A 152 -5.02 -8.34 0.53
CA LEU A 152 -5.34 -7.22 1.41
C LEU A 152 -4.76 -5.91 0.86
N ALA A 153 -3.53 -5.91 0.35
CA ALA A 153 -2.94 -4.73 -0.26
C ALA A 153 -3.75 -4.27 -1.49
N LEU A 154 -4.22 -5.22 -2.31
CA LEU A 154 -5.06 -4.90 -3.48
C LEU A 154 -6.43 -4.36 -3.07
N ALA A 155 -7.08 -4.97 -2.08
CA ALA A 155 -8.36 -4.49 -1.55
C ALA A 155 -8.24 -3.06 -0.97
N TRP A 156 -7.19 -2.80 -0.20
CA TRP A 156 -6.91 -1.46 0.31
C TRP A 156 -6.57 -0.44 -0.77
N ALA A 157 -6.00 -0.86 -1.90
CA ALA A 157 -5.80 0.05 -3.03
C ALA A 157 -7.15 0.56 -3.56
N ASP A 158 -8.14 -0.33 -3.68
CA ASP A 158 -9.49 0.03 -4.09
C ASP A 158 -10.18 0.93 -3.05
N ASP A 159 -10.09 0.59 -1.77
CA ASP A 159 -10.62 1.41 -0.68
C ASP A 159 -10.04 2.84 -0.72
N LEU A 160 -8.72 2.95 -0.88
CA LEU A 160 -8.03 4.23 -0.89
C LEU A 160 -8.41 5.10 -2.10
N VAL A 161 -8.67 4.49 -3.27
CA VAL A 161 -9.17 5.20 -4.46
C VAL A 161 -10.56 5.76 -4.22
N HIS A 162 -11.46 4.99 -3.60
CA HIS A 162 -12.84 5.39 -3.35
C HIS A 162 -13.02 6.23 -2.07
N GLY A 163 -11.94 6.47 -1.32
CA GLY A 163 -12.00 7.19 -0.05
C GLY A 163 -12.70 6.39 1.06
N HIS A 164 -12.85 5.09 0.89
CA HIS A 164 -13.35 4.22 1.93
C HIS A 164 -12.27 4.03 2.99
N THR A 165 -12.67 4.21 4.24
CA THR A 165 -11.88 3.71 5.37
C THR A 165 -12.73 2.58 5.96
N PRO A 166 -12.21 1.34 6.04
CA PRO A 166 -12.88 0.25 6.75
C PRO A 166 -13.33 0.75 8.13
N ALA A 167 -14.61 0.53 8.45
CA ALA A 167 -15.23 0.93 9.72
C ALA A 167 -15.04 -0.13 10.80
#